data_AF-A0A1H9A6S7-F1
#
_entry.id   AF-A0A1H9A6S7-F1
#
_cell.length_a   1.000
_cell.length_b   1.000
_cell.length_c   1.000
_cell.angle_alpha   90.00
_cell.angle_beta   90.00
_cell.angle_gamma   90.00
#
_symmetry.space_group_name_H-M   'P 1'
#
loop_
_entity.id
_entity.type
_entity.pdbx_description
1 polymer ?
#
loop_
_entity_poly.entity_id
_entity_poly.type
_entity_poly.pdbx_seq_one_letter_code
_entity_poly.pdbx_strand_id
1 'polypeptide(L)'
;MIALGSVFSALEVVPLSLVGFEACENYRLSQAQPWVARYRWTILCFVAVAFWNLLGAGLLGFTINPPISLYYVQGLNLTPTHGHAALFGVYGMLGIGLMLFCLRGLTARAAWSEPLLKTMFWSLNIGLAMMVFLSLLPMGLYQAYEAIAHGYWFARSPAVVHSPLIEHLAWLRVPGDIVFAVGGIALGLFALRLHTAGRRALPIGKAANQQA
;
A
#
# COMPACT_ATOMS: atom_id res chain seq x y z
N MET A 1 10.05 -9.02 -28.89
CA MET A 1 9.38 -9.07 -27.57
C MET A 1 9.12 -7.70 -26.95
N ILE A 2 10.02 -6.72 -27.11
CA ILE A 2 9.86 -5.36 -26.54
C ILE A 2 8.59 -4.64 -27.03
N ALA A 3 8.28 -4.72 -28.34
CA ALA A 3 7.08 -4.09 -28.89
C ALA A 3 5.77 -4.67 -28.31
N LEU A 4 5.63 -6.00 -28.29
CA LEU A 4 4.47 -6.68 -27.71
C LEU A 4 4.32 -6.39 -26.21
N GLY A 5 5.41 -6.47 -25.44
CA GLY A 5 5.38 -6.17 -23.99
C GLY A 5 4.94 -4.73 -23.70
N SER A 6 5.38 -3.76 -24.49
CA SER A 6 4.99 -2.36 -24.33
C SER A 6 3.50 -2.12 -24.63
N VAL A 7 2.94 -2.76 -25.65
CA VAL A 7 1.52 -2.62 -26.03
C VAL A 7 0.62 -3.27 -24.99
N PHE A 8 0.92 -4.49 -24.55
CA PHE A 8 0.10 -5.19 -23.55
C PHE A 8 0.18 -4.53 -22.16
N SER A 9 1.34 -4.00 -21.76
CA SER A 9 1.43 -3.28 -20.48
C SER A 9 0.80 -1.88 -20.55
N ALA A 10 0.81 -1.21 -21.71
CA ALA A 10 0.04 0.03 -21.89
C ALA A 10 -1.48 -0.23 -21.80
N LEU A 11 -1.95 -1.36 -22.32
CA LEU A 11 -3.36 -1.78 -22.20
C LEU A 11 -3.76 -2.11 -20.75
N GLU A 12 -2.82 -2.54 -19.91
CA GLU A 12 -3.08 -2.85 -18.50
C GLU A 12 -3.47 -1.60 -17.69
N VAL A 13 -2.95 -0.43 -18.03
CA VAL A 13 -3.27 0.83 -17.33
C VAL A 13 -4.74 1.23 -17.48
N VAL A 14 -5.38 0.85 -18.60
CA VAL A 14 -6.77 1.24 -18.90
C VAL A 14 -7.75 0.56 -17.92
N PRO A 15 -7.78 -0.78 -17.76
CA PRO A 15 -8.59 -1.43 -16.72
C PRO A 15 -8.26 -0.95 -15.31
N LEU A 16 -6.98 -0.73 -14.98
CA LEU A 16 -6.58 -0.28 -13.63
C LEU A 16 -7.18 1.10 -13.31
N SER A 17 -7.30 1.97 -14.30
CA SER A 17 -7.95 3.28 -14.14
C SER A 17 -9.47 3.18 -13.95
N LEU A 18 -10.13 2.26 -14.65
CA LEU A 18 -11.56 1.99 -14.51
C LEU A 18 -11.90 1.48 -13.11
N VAL A 19 -11.11 0.55 -12.59
CA VAL A 19 -11.24 0.01 -11.23
C VAL A 19 -11.09 1.10 -10.16
N GLY A 20 -10.23 2.10 -10.41
CA GLY A 20 -10.09 3.27 -9.53
C GLY A 20 -11.40 4.08 -9.43
N PHE A 21 -12.10 4.28 -10.54
CA PHE A 21 -13.41 4.95 -10.57
C PHE A 21 -14.48 4.13 -9.86
N GLU A 22 -14.58 2.84 -10.15
CA GLU A 22 -15.54 1.94 -9.51
C GLU A 22 -15.35 1.86 -7.99
N ALA A 23 -14.11 1.86 -7.51
CA ALA A 23 -13.82 1.88 -6.07
C ALA A 23 -14.30 3.16 -5.38
N CYS A 24 -14.21 4.31 -6.06
CA CYS A 24 -14.68 5.59 -5.56
C CYS A 24 -16.21 5.63 -5.47
N GLU A 25 -16.90 5.05 -6.46
CA GLU A 25 -18.35 4.89 -6.47
C GLU A 25 -18.83 3.90 -5.40
N ASN A 26 -18.17 2.74 -5.27
CA ASN A 26 -18.48 1.73 -4.27
C ASN A 26 -18.26 2.26 -2.83
N TYR A 27 -17.27 3.12 -2.61
CA TYR A 27 -17.08 3.81 -1.32
C TYR A 27 -18.27 4.71 -0.98
N ARG A 28 -18.82 5.45 -1.96
CA ARG A 28 -19.99 6.30 -1.77
C ARG A 28 -21.25 5.47 -1.47
N LEU A 29 -21.44 4.36 -2.17
CA LEU A 29 -22.58 3.45 -1.99
C LEU A 29 -22.52 2.71 -0.64
N SER A 30 -21.32 2.39 -0.15
CA SER A 30 -21.09 1.71 1.13
C SER A 30 -21.54 2.51 2.36
N GLN A 31 -21.73 3.83 2.27
CA GLN A 31 -22.19 4.65 3.40
C GLN A 31 -23.71 4.50 3.71
N ALA A 32 -24.46 3.78 2.88
CA ALA A 32 -25.92 3.74 2.95
C ALA A 32 -26.52 2.73 3.94
N GLN A 33 -25.74 1.82 4.55
CA GLN A 33 -26.30 0.70 5.32
C GLN A 33 -25.62 0.45 6.69
N PRO A 34 -26.38 0.24 7.79
CA PRO A 34 -25.83 0.07 9.15
C PRO A 34 -24.90 -1.13 9.33
N TRP A 35 -25.09 -2.21 8.55
CA TRP A 35 -24.22 -3.39 8.61
C TRP A 35 -22.84 -3.13 7.99
N VAL A 36 -22.73 -2.14 7.10
CA VAL A 36 -21.46 -1.78 6.43
C VAL A 36 -20.49 -1.11 7.41
N ALA A 37 -21.00 -0.39 8.41
CA ALA A 37 -20.20 0.20 9.48
C ALA A 37 -19.35 -0.86 10.22
N ARG A 38 -19.82 -2.12 10.26
CA ARG A 38 -19.09 -3.25 10.87
C ARG A 38 -17.81 -3.64 10.13
N TYR A 39 -17.79 -3.44 8.80
CA TYR A 39 -16.69 -3.79 7.90
C TYR A 39 -15.95 -2.56 7.37
N ARG A 40 -16.20 -1.38 7.96
CA ARG A 40 -15.64 -0.10 7.55
C ARG A 40 -14.13 -0.16 7.25
N TRP A 41 -13.33 -0.75 8.14
CA TRP A 41 -11.88 -0.82 7.97
C TRP A 41 -11.44 -1.74 6.83
N THR A 42 -12.13 -2.86 6.64
CA THR A 42 -11.92 -3.75 5.48
C THR A 42 -12.23 -3.02 4.18
N ILE A 43 -13.35 -2.30 4.12
CA ILE A 43 -13.75 -1.54 2.94
C ILE A 43 -12.77 -0.41 2.65
N LEU A 44 -12.32 0.31 3.69
CA LEU A 44 -11.28 1.33 3.55
C LEU A 44 -9.96 0.75 3.02
N CYS A 45 -9.56 -0.46 3.43
CA CYS A 45 -8.41 -1.14 2.82
C CYS A 45 -8.63 -1.40 1.33
N PHE A 46 -9.80 -1.87 0.90
CA PHE A 46 -10.09 -2.06 -0.53
C PHE A 46 -10.11 -0.74 -1.33
N VAL A 47 -10.60 0.34 -0.73
CA VAL A 47 -10.51 1.68 -1.34
C VAL A 47 -9.06 2.13 -1.47
N ALA A 48 -8.23 1.89 -0.45
CA ALA A 48 -6.81 2.16 -0.53
C ALA A 48 -6.11 1.30 -1.61
N VAL A 49 -6.48 0.01 -1.73
CA VAL A 49 -5.99 -0.87 -2.80
C VAL A 49 -6.27 -0.25 -4.16
N ALA A 50 -7.50 0.19 -4.42
CA ALA A 50 -7.84 0.80 -5.70
C ALA A 50 -7.09 2.12 -5.96
N PHE A 51 -6.92 2.95 -4.93
CA PHE A 51 -6.13 4.18 -5.01
C PHE A 51 -4.67 3.89 -5.37
N TRP A 52 -4.01 2.98 -4.64
CA TRP A 52 -2.62 2.61 -4.89
C TRP A 52 -2.46 1.76 -6.16
N ASN A 53 -3.51 1.11 -6.62
CA ASN A 53 -3.52 0.43 -7.90
C ASN A 53 -3.47 1.43 -9.05
N LEU A 54 -4.29 2.49 -9.00
CA LEU A 54 -4.23 3.57 -9.97
C LEU A 54 -2.88 4.32 -9.90
N LEU A 55 -2.42 4.68 -8.69
CA LEU A 55 -1.24 5.52 -8.51
C LEU A 55 0.08 4.76 -8.64
N GLY A 56 0.20 3.64 -7.92
CA GLY A 56 1.38 2.81 -7.87
C GLY A 56 1.55 1.94 -9.12
N ALA A 57 0.54 1.11 -9.44
CA ALA A 57 0.63 0.23 -10.60
C ALA A 57 0.36 0.97 -11.92
N GLY A 58 -0.68 1.79 -11.98
CA GLY A 58 -1.04 2.56 -13.16
C GLY A 58 -0.04 3.68 -13.48
N LEU A 59 -0.05 4.78 -12.72
CA LEU A 59 0.74 5.97 -13.01
C LEU A 59 2.25 5.68 -12.92
N LEU A 60 2.75 5.23 -11.75
CA LEU A 60 4.18 5.00 -11.55
C LEU A 60 4.70 3.81 -12.37
N GLY A 61 3.90 2.75 -12.54
CA GLY A 61 4.28 1.64 -13.41
C GLY A 61 4.40 2.07 -14.88
N PHE A 62 3.45 2.87 -15.37
CA PHE A 62 3.52 3.40 -16.73
C PHE A 62 4.71 4.35 -16.93
N THR A 63 5.18 5.07 -15.91
CA THR A 63 6.37 5.92 -16.08
C THR A 63 7.63 5.15 -16.43
N ILE A 64 7.77 3.90 -15.97
CA ILE A 64 8.98 3.09 -16.19
C ILE A 64 8.81 2.01 -17.27
N ASN A 65 7.60 1.82 -17.82
CA ASN A 65 7.29 0.72 -18.71
C ASN A 65 7.61 0.95 -20.21
N PRO A 66 7.32 2.12 -20.81
CA PRO A 66 7.61 2.36 -22.22
C PRO A 66 9.09 2.09 -22.54
N PRO A 67 9.43 1.39 -23.63
CA PRO A 67 10.81 0.97 -23.91
C PRO A 67 11.82 2.12 -23.92
N ILE A 68 11.39 3.28 -24.43
CA ILE A 68 12.21 4.49 -24.45
C ILE A 68 12.47 5.05 -23.04
N SER A 69 11.48 4.97 -22.14
CA SER A 69 11.64 5.37 -20.75
C SER A 69 12.51 4.37 -20.00
N LEU A 70 12.16 3.09 -20.10
CA LEU A 70 12.85 1.99 -19.43
C LEU A 70 14.35 1.99 -19.75
N TYR A 71 14.74 2.30 -20.99
CA TYR A 71 16.14 2.42 -21.39
C TYR A 71 16.97 3.34 -20.49
N TYR A 72 16.40 4.45 -20.01
CA TYR A 72 17.09 5.41 -19.14
C TYR A 72 16.88 5.14 -17.65
N VAL A 73 15.72 4.59 -17.26
CA VAL A 73 15.31 4.51 -15.85
C VAL A 73 15.44 3.12 -15.22
N GLN A 74 15.77 2.09 -16.01
CA GLN A 74 15.94 0.73 -15.53
C GLN A 74 17.02 0.65 -14.45
N GLY A 75 16.68 0.15 -13.25
CA GLY A 75 17.65 0.01 -12.16
C GLY A 75 17.98 1.32 -11.42
N LEU A 76 17.23 2.39 -11.67
CA LEU A 76 17.26 3.64 -10.90
C LEU A 76 16.15 3.65 -9.83
N ASN A 77 16.14 4.67 -8.96
CA ASN A 77 15.20 4.76 -7.84
C ASN A 77 13.70 4.87 -8.24
N LEU A 78 13.36 5.11 -9.52
CA LEU A 78 11.97 5.01 -9.99
C LEU A 78 11.41 3.57 -9.92
N THR A 79 12.25 2.55 -10.10
CA THR A 79 11.83 1.15 -9.98
C THR A 79 11.37 0.80 -8.56
N PRO A 80 12.14 1.05 -7.48
CA PRO A 80 11.66 0.84 -6.11
C PRO A 80 10.52 1.80 -5.74
N THR A 81 10.43 3.00 -6.33
CA THR A 81 9.27 3.90 -6.15
C THR A 81 7.97 3.19 -6.56
N HIS A 82 7.92 2.70 -7.81
CA HIS A 82 6.80 1.89 -8.29
C HIS A 82 6.62 0.61 -7.47
N GLY A 83 7.72 -0.11 -7.21
CA GLY A 83 7.69 -1.39 -6.51
C GLY A 83 7.06 -1.32 -5.13
N HIS A 84 7.38 -0.31 -4.32
CA HIS A 84 6.74 -0.17 -3.01
C HIS A 84 5.28 0.28 -3.11
N ALA A 85 4.97 1.23 -4.00
CA ALA A 85 3.62 1.73 -4.19
C ALA A 85 2.67 0.63 -4.71
N ALA A 86 3.13 -0.20 -5.64
CA ALA A 86 2.35 -1.30 -6.20
C ALA A 86 2.31 -2.51 -5.26
N LEU A 87 3.47 -3.01 -4.78
CA LEU A 87 3.52 -4.24 -3.97
C LEU A 87 2.78 -4.05 -2.64
N PHE A 88 3.14 -3.03 -1.86
CA PHE A 88 2.49 -2.83 -0.58
C PHE A 88 1.13 -2.16 -0.72
N GLY A 89 1.03 -1.11 -1.54
CA GLY A 89 -0.20 -0.35 -1.69
C GLY A 89 -1.36 -1.18 -2.27
N VAL A 90 -1.09 -2.11 -3.18
CA VAL A 90 -2.10 -3.03 -3.73
C VAL A 90 -2.12 -4.33 -2.93
N TYR A 91 -1.08 -5.17 -3.01
CA TYR A 91 -1.14 -6.51 -2.44
C TYR A 91 -1.04 -6.52 -0.91
N GLY A 92 -0.25 -5.63 -0.32
CA GLY A 92 -0.16 -5.48 1.14
C GLY A 92 -1.49 -5.06 1.76
N MET A 93 -2.10 -3.99 1.24
CA MET A 93 -3.40 -3.50 1.71
C MET A 93 -4.53 -4.49 1.41
N LEU A 94 -4.47 -5.23 0.29
CA LEU A 94 -5.41 -6.29 -0.04
C LEU A 94 -5.32 -7.44 0.98
N GLY A 95 -4.10 -7.88 1.29
CA GLY A 95 -3.86 -8.91 2.31
C GLY A 95 -4.40 -8.50 3.69
N ILE A 96 -4.15 -7.25 4.10
CA ILE A 96 -4.69 -6.71 5.36
C ILE A 96 -6.23 -6.64 5.31
N GLY A 97 -6.81 -6.18 4.21
CA GLY A 97 -8.27 -6.09 4.03
C GLY A 97 -8.95 -7.45 4.16
N LEU A 98 -8.45 -8.46 3.45
CA LEU A 98 -8.95 -9.84 3.50
C LEU A 98 -8.75 -10.46 4.89
N MET A 99 -7.60 -10.24 5.53
CA MET A 99 -7.37 -10.68 6.89
C MET A 99 -8.41 -10.09 7.86
N LEU A 100 -8.64 -8.77 7.82
CA LEU A 100 -9.65 -8.13 8.66
C LEU A 100 -11.06 -8.64 8.36
N PHE A 101 -11.38 -8.94 7.10
CA PHE A 101 -12.66 -9.53 6.70
C PHE A 101 -12.87 -10.89 7.38
N CYS A 102 -11.91 -11.80 7.28
CA CYS A 102 -11.96 -13.12 7.91
C CYS A 102 -12.04 -13.01 9.44
N LEU A 103 -11.20 -12.17 10.05
CA LEU A 103 -11.17 -11.96 11.50
C LEU A 103 -12.48 -11.39 12.03
N ARG A 104 -13.20 -10.58 11.24
CA ARG A 104 -14.45 -9.96 11.67
C ARG A 104 -15.55 -10.98 11.97
N GLY A 105 -15.57 -12.10 11.24
CA GLY A 105 -16.51 -13.21 11.45
C GLY A 105 -16.12 -14.18 12.56
N LEU A 106 -14.82 -14.27 12.89
CA LEU A 106 -14.28 -15.26 13.82
C LEU A 106 -14.08 -14.75 15.25
N THR A 107 -14.28 -13.45 15.51
CA THR A 107 -13.86 -12.82 16.77
C THR A 107 -14.97 -12.07 17.51
N ALA A 108 -14.88 -12.10 18.84
CA ALA A 108 -15.80 -11.40 19.73
C ALA A 108 -15.73 -9.88 19.53
N ARG A 109 -16.89 -9.22 19.49
CA ARG A 109 -16.97 -7.76 19.26
C ARG A 109 -16.16 -6.94 20.27
N ALA A 110 -16.05 -7.39 21.51
CA ALA A 110 -15.31 -6.70 22.58
C ALA A 110 -13.78 -6.69 22.37
N ALA A 111 -13.24 -7.63 21.58
CA ALA A 111 -11.82 -7.68 21.27
C ALA A 111 -11.44 -6.68 20.15
N TRP A 112 -12.42 -6.15 19.42
CA TRP A 112 -12.21 -5.30 18.25
C TRP A 112 -11.84 -3.87 18.66
N SER A 113 -10.61 -3.46 18.38
CA SER A 113 -10.08 -2.15 18.79
C SER A 113 -10.03 -1.17 17.62
N GLU A 114 -11.03 -0.29 17.52
CA GLU A 114 -11.06 0.80 16.54
C GLU A 114 -9.83 1.73 16.53
N PRO A 115 -9.29 2.20 17.68
CA PRO A 115 -8.16 3.14 17.63
C PRO A 115 -6.88 2.51 17.04
N LEU A 116 -6.68 1.21 17.25
CA LEU A 116 -5.54 0.48 16.67
C LEU A 116 -5.70 0.34 15.15
N LEU A 117 -6.90 0.02 14.67
CA LEU A 117 -7.18 -0.07 13.23
C LEU A 117 -7.09 1.29 12.53
N LYS A 118 -7.57 2.36 13.17
CA LYS A 118 -7.43 3.72 12.67
C LYS A 118 -5.96 4.11 12.54
N THR A 119 -5.16 3.86 13.58
CA THR A 119 -3.72 4.15 13.57
C THR A 119 -3.03 3.34 12.49
N MET A 120 -3.28 2.03 12.42
CA MET A 120 -2.73 1.14 11.40
C MET A 120 -3.03 1.66 9.98
N PHE A 121 -4.30 1.92 9.67
CA PHE A 121 -4.70 2.33 8.32
C PHE A 121 -4.04 3.65 7.89
N TRP A 122 -4.14 4.69 8.73
CA TRP A 122 -3.60 6.00 8.38
C TRP A 122 -2.07 6.01 8.36
N SER A 123 -1.44 5.37 9.34
CA SER A 123 0.02 5.33 9.44
C SER A 123 0.65 4.55 8.29
N LEU A 124 0.05 3.44 7.85
CA LEU A 124 0.53 2.70 6.68
C LEU A 124 0.39 3.49 5.38
N ASN A 125 -0.77 4.12 5.14
CA ASN A 125 -0.99 4.89 3.91
C ASN A 125 -0.16 6.19 3.86
N ILE A 126 -0.11 6.94 4.96
CA ILE A 126 0.68 8.17 5.05
C ILE A 126 2.17 7.84 5.00
N GLY A 127 2.63 6.80 5.72
CA GLY A 127 4.01 6.35 5.67
C GLY A 127 4.44 5.95 4.25
N LEU A 128 3.59 5.18 3.55
CA LEU A 128 3.82 4.79 2.16
C LEU A 128 3.89 6.00 1.22
N ALA A 129 2.97 6.95 1.37
CA ALA A 129 2.98 8.19 0.60
C ALA A 129 4.22 9.04 0.88
N MET A 130 4.61 9.19 2.15
CA MET A 130 5.79 9.94 2.54
C MET A 130 7.07 9.35 1.95
N MET A 131 7.30 8.05 2.08
CA MET A 131 8.51 7.43 1.53
C MET A 131 8.57 7.52 -0.01
N VAL A 132 7.42 7.42 -0.69
CA VAL A 132 7.33 7.51 -2.15
C VAL A 132 7.55 8.94 -2.61
N PHE A 133 6.80 9.91 -2.08
CA PHE A 133 6.78 11.29 -2.59
C PHE A 133 7.86 12.19 -2.03
N LEU A 134 8.31 11.97 -0.79
CA LEU A 134 9.35 12.81 -0.19
C LEU A 134 10.77 12.35 -0.58
N SER A 135 10.97 11.05 -0.81
CA SER A 135 12.31 10.49 -1.01
C SER A 135 12.47 9.81 -2.36
N LEU A 136 11.76 8.69 -2.58
CA LEU A 136 12.04 7.79 -3.69
C LEU A 136 11.75 8.41 -5.07
N LEU A 137 10.62 9.10 -5.20
CA LEU A 137 10.22 9.73 -6.46
C LEU A 137 11.14 10.90 -6.84
N PRO A 138 11.42 11.89 -5.98
CA PRO A 138 12.39 12.95 -6.31
C PRO A 138 13.78 12.41 -6.65
N MET A 139 14.25 11.41 -5.89
CA MET A 139 15.54 10.75 -6.11
C MET A 139 15.57 10.02 -7.45
N GLY A 140 14.50 9.32 -7.80
CA GLY A 140 14.35 8.63 -9.08
C GLY A 140 14.29 9.59 -10.27
N LEU A 141 13.56 10.70 -10.14
CA LEU A 141 13.48 11.72 -11.20
C LEU A 141 14.83 12.42 -11.42
N TYR A 142 15.55 12.74 -10.34
CA TYR A 142 16.89 13.31 -10.45
C TYR A 142 17.86 12.35 -11.16
N GLN A 143 17.87 11.07 -10.76
CA GLN A 143 18.71 10.06 -11.43
C GLN A 143 18.30 9.85 -12.90
N ALA A 144 17.00 9.88 -13.22
CA ALA A 144 16.52 9.78 -14.59
C ALA A 144 16.98 10.97 -15.44
N TYR A 145 16.94 12.18 -14.89
CA TYR A 145 17.46 13.38 -15.56
C TYR A 145 18.95 13.25 -15.86
N GLU A 146 19.75 12.83 -14.87
CA GLU A 146 21.20 12.62 -15.06
C GLU A 146 21.50 11.52 -16.08
N ALA A 147 20.69 10.46 -16.12
CA ALA A 147 20.84 9.37 -17.09
C ALA A 147 20.58 9.84 -18.53
N ILE A 148 19.63 10.76 -18.71
CA ILE A 148 19.29 11.34 -20.02
C ILE A 148 20.32 12.38 -20.46
N ALA A 149 20.79 13.22 -19.53
CA ALA A 149 21.71 14.31 -19.84
C ALA A 149 23.18 13.85 -20.04
N HIS A 150 23.67 12.96 -19.19
CA HIS A 150 25.09 12.60 -19.11
C HIS A 150 25.34 11.10 -19.38
N GLY A 151 24.29 10.31 -19.49
CA GLY A 151 24.34 8.87 -19.72
C GLY A 151 24.17 8.05 -18.44
N TYR A 152 23.74 6.80 -18.62
CA TYR A 152 23.39 5.89 -17.51
C TYR A 152 24.54 5.63 -16.52
N TRP A 153 25.78 5.57 -17.02
CA TRP A 153 26.98 5.37 -16.19
C TRP A 153 27.16 6.51 -15.17
N PHE A 154 26.82 7.74 -15.55
CA PHE A 154 26.96 8.92 -14.70
C PHE A 154 25.88 8.95 -13.63
N ALA A 155 24.62 8.63 -13.98
CA ALA A 155 23.50 8.54 -13.03
C ALA A 155 23.74 7.54 -11.89
N ARG A 156 24.55 6.51 -12.13
CA ARG A 156 24.95 5.47 -11.15
C ARG A 156 26.31 5.73 -10.52
N SER A 157 26.99 6.79 -10.93
CA SER A 157 28.33 7.11 -10.44
C SER A 157 28.30 7.56 -8.97
N PRO A 158 29.41 7.42 -8.24
CA PRO A 158 29.53 7.96 -6.88
C PRO A 158 29.25 9.46 -6.80
N ALA A 159 29.54 10.23 -7.86
CA ALA A 159 29.29 11.67 -7.90
C ALA A 159 27.80 12.02 -7.78
N VAL A 160 26.91 11.20 -8.38
CA VAL A 160 25.46 11.39 -8.30
C VAL A 160 24.89 10.73 -7.06
N VAL A 161 25.30 9.49 -6.75
CA VAL A 161 24.76 8.70 -5.63
C VAL A 161 25.13 9.28 -4.27
N HIS A 162 26.36 9.79 -4.11
CA HIS A 162 26.82 10.50 -2.91
C HIS A 162 26.71 12.02 -3.04
N SER A 163 25.89 12.51 -3.97
CA SER A 163 25.62 13.93 -4.05
C SER A 163 24.87 14.38 -2.78
N PRO A 164 25.11 15.61 -2.28
CA PRO A 164 24.40 16.13 -1.11
C PRO A 164 22.88 16.09 -1.25
N LEU A 165 22.36 16.25 -2.48
CA LEU A 165 20.93 16.18 -2.76
C LEU A 165 20.38 14.76 -2.54
N ILE A 166 21.04 13.74 -3.08
CA ILE A 166 20.57 12.34 -2.96
C ILE A 166 20.69 11.84 -1.53
N GLU A 167 21.75 12.20 -0.82
CA GLU A 167 21.88 11.89 0.60
C GLU A 167 20.80 12.58 1.44
N HIS A 168 20.47 13.84 1.15
CA HIS A 168 19.39 14.54 1.83
C HIS A 168 18.03 13.88 1.57
N LEU A 169 17.74 13.53 0.33
CA LEU A 169 16.52 12.80 -0.05
C LEU A 169 16.47 11.40 0.58
N ALA A 170 17.61 10.73 0.73
CA ALA A 170 17.70 9.44 1.44
C ALA A 170 17.34 9.59 2.92
N TRP A 171 17.83 10.64 3.58
CA TRP A 171 17.48 10.95 4.97
C TRP A 171 16.01 11.34 5.15
N LEU A 172 15.44 12.05 4.18
CA LEU A 172 14.02 12.42 4.18
C LEU A 172 13.09 11.18 4.08
N ARG A 173 13.64 10.01 3.76
CA ARG A 173 12.92 8.73 3.83
C ARG A 173 12.61 8.29 5.27
N VAL A 174 13.51 8.57 6.21
CA VAL A 174 13.44 8.06 7.59
C VAL A 174 12.13 8.43 8.30
N PRO A 175 11.64 9.69 8.22
CA PRO A 175 10.32 10.03 8.77
C PRO A 175 9.17 9.20 8.21
N GLY A 176 9.19 8.92 6.90
CA GLY A 176 8.18 8.08 6.24
C GLY A 176 8.24 6.64 6.73
N ASP A 177 9.44 6.08 6.84
CA ASP A 177 9.67 4.72 7.34
C ASP A 177 9.24 4.57 8.81
N ILE A 178 9.46 5.59 9.66
CA ILE A 178 9.01 5.59 11.07
C ILE A 178 7.48 5.57 11.14
N VAL A 179 6.80 6.44 10.38
CA VAL A 179 5.33 6.47 10.32
C VAL A 179 4.80 5.13 9.79
N PHE A 180 5.43 4.55 8.77
CA PHE A 180 5.04 3.24 8.26
C PHE A 180 5.19 2.14 9.32
N ALA A 181 6.32 2.13 10.05
CA ALA A 181 6.59 1.17 11.12
C ALA A 181 5.55 1.23 12.26
N VAL A 182 5.11 2.44 12.65
CA VAL A 182 4.02 2.61 13.63
C VAL A 182 2.74 1.90 13.17
N GLY A 183 2.44 1.95 11.87
CA GLY A 183 1.30 1.24 11.29
C GLY A 183 1.41 -0.28 11.40
N GLY A 184 2.60 -0.82 11.10
CA GLY A 184 2.91 -2.25 11.26
C GLY A 184 2.83 -2.72 12.71
N ILE A 185 3.35 -1.92 13.64
CA ILE A 185 3.26 -2.20 15.08
C ILE A 185 1.80 -2.17 15.55
N ALA A 186 1.00 -1.19 15.12
CA ALA A 186 -0.41 -1.11 15.45
C ALA A 186 -1.19 -2.34 14.95
N LEU A 187 -0.86 -2.85 13.76
CA LEU A 187 -1.42 -4.10 13.23
C LEU A 187 -1.03 -5.31 14.08
N GLY A 188 0.25 -5.42 14.46
CA GLY A 188 0.75 -6.48 15.34
C GLY A 188 0.08 -6.47 16.71
N LEU A 189 -0.04 -5.29 17.32
CA LEU A 189 -0.75 -5.10 18.60
C LEU A 189 -2.25 -5.45 18.47
N PHE A 190 -2.88 -5.11 17.35
CA PHE A 190 -4.26 -5.51 17.07
C PHE A 190 -4.39 -7.03 17.01
N ALA A 191 -3.51 -7.72 16.28
CA ALA A 191 -3.50 -9.18 16.21
C ALA A 191 -3.26 -9.84 17.57
N LEU A 192 -2.32 -9.32 18.37
CA LEU A 192 -2.04 -9.80 19.73
C LEU A 192 -3.23 -9.61 20.67
N ARG A 193 -3.87 -8.45 20.62
CA ARG A 193 -5.09 -8.17 21.40
C ARG A 193 -6.21 -9.12 21.02
N LEU A 194 -6.37 -9.39 19.73
CA LEU A 194 -7.39 -10.29 19.23
C LEU A 194 -7.17 -11.73 19.71
N HIS A 195 -5.92 -12.20 19.66
CA HIS A 195 -5.54 -13.52 20.13
C HIS A 195 -5.71 -13.69 21.65
N THR A 196 -5.37 -12.67 22.45
CA THR A 196 -5.48 -12.72 23.92
C THR A 196 -6.92 -12.55 24.40
N ALA A 197 -7.70 -11.65 23.80
CA ALA A 197 -9.10 -11.43 24.16
C ALA A 197 -10.04 -12.54 23.65
N GLY A 198 -9.73 -13.16 22.50
CA GLY A 198 -10.47 -14.32 22.00
C GLY A 198 -10.42 -15.54 22.93
N ARG A 199 -9.31 -15.73 23.67
CA ARG A 199 -9.17 -16.80 24.67
C ARG A 199 -10.00 -16.59 25.93
N ARG A 200 -10.37 -15.34 26.27
CA ARG A 200 -11.16 -15.02 27.47
C ARG A 200 -12.68 -15.16 27.26
N ALA A 201 -13.15 -15.32 26.02
CA ALA A 201 -14.57 -15.25 25.66
C ALA A 201 -15.20 -16.60 25.26
N LEU A 202 -14.68 -17.73 25.76
CA LEU A 202 -15.35 -19.03 25.62
C LEU A 202 -15.81 -19.57 26.98
N PRO A 203 -17.02 -19.23 27.46
CA PRO A 203 -17.83 -20.19 28.16
C PRO A 203 -18.47 -21.07 27.07
N ILE A 204 -17.90 -22.24 26.81
CA ILE A 204 -18.67 -23.31 26.15
C ILE A 204 -19.81 -23.61 27.12
N GLY A 205 -20.99 -23.08 26.80
CA GLY A 205 -22.21 -23.32 27.54
C GLY A 205 -22.43 -24.82 27.63
N LYS A 206 -22.42 -25.33 28.86
CA LYS A 206 -23.05 -26.60 29.22
C LYS A 206 -24.43 -26.61 28.56
N ALA A 207 -24.64 -27.56 27.64
CA ALA A 207 -25.99 -27.94 27.24
C ALA A 207 -26.68 -28.47 28.51
N ALA A 208 -27.44 -27.59 29.15
CA ALA A 208 -28.35 -27.94 30.22
C ALA A 208 -29.41 -28.86 29.62
N ASN A 209 -29.22 -30.16 29.86
CA ASN A 209 -30.29 -31.11 30.03
C ASN A 209 -31.33 -30.51 30.98
N GLN A 210 -32.53 -30.15 30.48
CA GLN A 210 -33.78 -30.20 31.24
C GLN A 210 -35.01 -29.78 30.42
N GLN A 211 -36.11 -30.48 30.71
CA GLN A 211 -37.52 -30.29 30.32
C GLN A 211 -37.90 -30.99 29.00
N ALA A 212 -38.39 -32.25 29.02
CA ALA A 212 -39.60 -32.79 29.68
C ALA A 212 -40.90 -32.26 29.05
#